data_AF-A0A7S4DN03-F1
#
_entry.id   AF-A0A7S4DN03-F1
#
_cell.length_a   1.000
_cell.length_b   1.000
_cell.length_c   1.000
_cell.angle_alpha   90.00
_cell.angle_beta   90.00
_cell.angle_gamma   90.00
#
_symmetry.space_group_name_H-M   'P 1'
#
loop_
_entity.id
_entity.type
_entity.pdbx_description
1 polymer ?
#
loop_
_entity_poly.entity_id
_entity_poly.type
_entity_poly.pdbx_seq_one_letter_code
_entity_poly.pdbx_strand_id
1 'polypeptide(L)'
;SNSLLLLLAPTLCSLPTGTTEDTCDMDGKANADTKKSLGSGGTGSSQLRSVVKKFQAAEMREGAGFKIHRPIGGSEMTTAETDPFLMLDELGPTTYKKGEFEGAPWHPHRGQDTVMYIREGQGDHQDSMGNKGRLYAGDCQWMTAGSGIIHDEGRNHPGGALHGFQMWINLPKTHKMMDPSYKTIRNKEKPKFSTPDGSVEAHIIAGKVGDVKAKIQPIVPIQYIEFVLKPNATYTHKLPEEMETCIVYIFEGEGAVAGWWLV
;
A
#
# COMPACT_ATOMS: atom_id res chain seq x y z
N SER A 1 -4.23 -20.19 -6.83
CA SER A 1 -3.85 -19.51 -5.57
C SER A 1 -4.77 -18.33 -5.40
N ASN A 2 -5.01 -17.90 -4.16
CA ASN A 2 -5.71 -16.65 -3.91
C ASN A 2 -4.67 -15.64 -3.43
N SER A 3 -4.55 -14.51 -4.11
CA SER A 3 -3.56 -13.47 -3.79
C SER A 3 -4.27 -12.17 -3.46
N LEU A 4 -3.85 -11.55 -2.36
CA LEU A 4 -4.43 -10.30 -1.88
C LEU A 4 -3.36 -9.36 -1.33
N LEU A 5 -3.66 -8.07 -1.35
CA LEU A 5 -2.93 -7.06 -0.61
C LEU A 5 -3.67 -6.74 0.68
N LEU A 6 -2.94 -6.72 1.80
CA LEU A 6 -3.38 -6.16 3.07
C LEU A 6 -2.65 -4.84 3.31
N LEU A 7 -3.43 -3.79 3.51
CA LEU A 7 -2.97 -2.43 3.78
C LEU A 7 -3.49 -1.98 5.13
N LEU A 8 -2.58 -1.69 6.05
CA LEU A 8 -2.90 -1.19 7.39
C LEU A 8 -2.15 0.10 7.66
N ALA A 9 -2.81 1.05 8.31
CA ALA A 9 -2.14 2.26 8.75
C ALA A 9 -2.86 2.92 9.92
N PRO A 10 -2.14 3.69 10.77
CA PRO A 10 -2.78 4.74 11.54
C PRO A 10 -3.28 5.85 10.60
N THR A 11 -4.34 6.55 11.01
CA THR A 11 -4.68 7.83 10.37
C THR A 11 -3.59 8.86 10.71
N LEU A 12 -3.24 9.75 9.78
CA LEU A 12 -2.21 10.77 10.03
C LEU A 12 -2.57 11.70 11.20
N CYS A 13 -3.86 11.94 11.43
CA CYS A 13 -4.35 12.71 12.57
C CYS A 13 -4.10 12.02 13.92
N SER A 14 -3.93 10.70 13.95
CA SER A 14 -3.65 9.94 15.17
C SER A 14 -2.14 9.83 15.49
N LEU A 15 -1.26 10.23 14.57
CA LEU A 15 0.18 10.23 14.82
C LEU A 15 0.56 11.33 15.81
N PRO A 16 1.39 11.03 16.84
CA PRO A 16 1.86 12.05 17.77
C PRO A 16 2.62 13.14 17.00
N THR A 17 2.10 14.37 17.04
CA THR A 17 2.84 15.53 16.54
C THR A 17 3.96 15.81 17.54
N GLY A 18 5.21 15.66 17.11
CA GLY A 18 6.39 15.85 17.97
C GLY A 18 6.62 17.29 18.46
N THR A 19 5.65 18.18 18.36
CA THR A 19 5.73 19.59 18.79
C THR A 19 4.33 20.07 19.20
N THR A 20 4.27 20.78 20.34
CA THR A 20 3.07 21.46 20.85
C THR A 20 2.54 22.46 19.82
N GLU A 21 1.21 22.46 19.65
CA GLU A 21 0.41 23.33 18.75
C GLU A 21 0.38 22.93 17.28
N ASP A 22 -0.60 22.11 16.92
CA ASP A 22 -1.23 22.15 15.60
C ASP A 22 -2.63 21.52 15.75
N THR A 23 -3.61 22.35 16.06
CA THR A 23 -5.03 21.97 16.08
C THR A 23 -5.48 21.65 14.65
N CYS A 24 -6.22 20.55 14.50
CA CYS A 24 -7.01 20.31 13.29
C CYS A 24 -7.94 21.51 13.06
N ASP A 25 -7.83 22.19 11.92
CA ASP A 25 -8.91 23.05 11.43
C ASP A 25 -10.06 22.13 11.00
N MET A 26 -10.88 21.77 11.99
CA MET A 26 -12.21 21.23 11.80
C MET A 26 -13.17 22.36 12.15
N ASP A 27 -13.81 22.92 11.11
CA ASP A 27 -14.95 23.81 11.28
C ASP A 27 -16.00 23.17 12.21
N GLY A 28 -16.25 23.84 13.33
CA GLY A 28 -17.59 23.95 13.92
C GLY A 28 -18.14 22.78 14.74
N LYS A 29 -18.07 22.97 16.07
CA LYS A 29 -18.93 22.45 17.16
C LYS A 29 -18.57 21.09 17.78
N ALA A 30 -17.67 21.14 18.76
CA ALA A 30 -17.65 20.16 19.85
C ALA A 30 -18.49 20.67 21.03
N ASN A 31 -19.50 19.90 21.41
CA ASN A 31 -20.24 20.07 22.66
C ASN A 31 -19.63 19.15 23.73
N ALA A 32 -19.67 19.61 24.97
CA ALA A 32 -18.87 19.15 26.09
C ALA A 32 -19.22 17.75 26.66
N ASP A 33 -18.25 17.25 27.42
CA ASP A 33 -18.35 16.33 28.56
C ASP A 33 -18.64 14.84 28.31
N THR A 34 -17.61 14.01 28.55
CA THR A 34 -17.65 13.02 29.64
C THR A 34 -16.27 12.37 29.88
N LYS A 35 -15.67 12.62 31.05
CA LYS A 35 -14.59 11.80 31.61
C LYS A 35 -15.17 10.43 31.99
N LYS A 36 -14.56 9.33 31.52
CA LYS A 36 -14.75 8.00 32.11
C LYS A 36 -13.40 7.41 32.55
N SER A 37 -13.42 6.94 33.79
CA SER A 37 -12.33 6.39 34.58
C SER A 37 -11.75 5.10 34.00
N LEU A 38 -10.45 4.90 34.14
CA LEU A 38 -9.78 3.62 33.92
C LEU A 38 -10.27 2.58 34.96
N GLY A 39 -10.89 1.51 34.46
CA GLY A 39 -11.17 0.28 35.18
C GLY A 39 -10.35 -0.87 34.60
N SER A 40 -9.78 -1.67 35.50
CA SER A 40 -8.89 -2.80 35.26
C SER A 40 -9.53 -4.01 34.56
N GLY A 41 -8.73 -4.70 33.73
CA GLY A 41 -8.72 -6.16 33.61
C GLY A 41 -9.94 -6.82 32.94
N GLY A 42 -9.86 -7.01 31.62
CA GLY A 42 -10.76 -7.89 30.88
C GLY A 42 -9.96 -8.74 29.88
N THR A 43 -10.07 -10.07 29.99
CA THR A 43 -9.63 -11.04 28.99
C THR A 43 -10.37 -10.77 27.68
N GLY A 44 -9.73 -10.05 26.76
CA GLY A 44 -10.34 -9.64 25.49
C GLY A 44 -10.65 -10.85 24.60
N SER A 45 -11.93 -11.15 24.42
CA SER A 45 -12.38 -11.88 23.24
C SER A 45 -11.91 -11.11 22.01
N SER A 46 -11.06 -11.71 21.17
CA SER A 46 -10.57 -11.08 19.95
C SER A 46 -11.72 -10.97 18.94
N GLN A 47 -12.43 -9.85 18.98
CA GLN A 47 -13.47 -9.52 18.01
C GLN A 47 -12.82 -9.34 16.62
N LEU A 48 -13.36 -10.02 15.61
CA LEU A 48 -12.98 -9.78 14.22
C LEU A 48 -13.46 -8.38 13.81
N ARG A 49 -12.65 -7.62 13.06
CA ARG A 49 -13.14 -6.41 12.41
C ARG A 49 -14.14 -6.77 11.34
N SER A 50 -15.25 -6.03 11.28
CA SER A 50 -16.27 -6.18 10.25
C SER A 50 -15.89 -5.41 8.98
N VAL A 51 -16.26 -5.95 7.82
CA VAL A 51 -16.20 -5.20 6.55
C VAL A 51 -17.27 -4.11 6.56
N VAL A 52 -16.87 -2.86 6.34
CA VAL A 52 -17.78 -1.70 6.31
C VAL A 52 -18.15 -1.26 4.88
N LYS A 53 -17.31 -1.61 3.90
CA LYS A 53 -17.50 -1.27 2.49
C LYS A 53 -16.88 -2.35 1.59
N LYS A 54 -17.56 -2.68 0.50
CA LYS A 54 -17.10 -3.60 -0.55
C LYS A 54 -17.47 -3.03 -1.92
N PHE A 55 -16.53 -3.05 -2.85
CA PHE A 55 -16.73 -2.67 -4.25
C PHE A 55 -15.68 -3.36 -5.12
N GLN A 56 -15.88 -3.31 -6.43
CA GLN A 56 -14.90 -3.78 -7.42
C GLN A 56 -14.09 -2.58 -7.91
N ALA A 57 -12.77 -2.75 -8.03
CA ALA A 57 -11.89 -1.71 -8.55
C ALA A 57 -12.25 -1.35 -10.00
N ALA A 58 -12.35 -0.06 -10.30
CA ALA A 58 -12.69 0.41 -11.64
C ALA A 58 -11.50 0.25 -12.61
N GLU A 59 -11.77 -0.20 -13.84
CA GLU A 59 -10.78 -0.17 -14.93
C GLU A 59 -10.64 1.27 -15.46
N MET A 60 -9.41 1.74 -15.64
CA MET A 60 -9.13 3.03 -16.27
C MET A 60 -7.79 3.04 -17.00
N ARG A 61 -7.43 4.20 -17.57
CA ARG A 61 -6.15 4.39 -18.27
C ARG A 61 -5.33 5.48 -17.58
N GLU A 62 -4.03 5.27 -17.50
CA GLU A 62 -3.06 6.17 -16.86
C GLU A 62 -1.80 6.35 -17.71
N GLY A 63 -0.99 7.35 -17.34
CA GLY A 63 0.28 7.65 -18.01
C GLY A 63 0.11 7.85 -19.52
N ALA A 64 0.89 7.11 -20.31
CA ALA A 64 0.76 7.10 -21.77
C ALA A 64 -0.35 6.15 -22.28
N GLY A 65 -1.36 5.88 -21.44
CA GLY A 65 -2.60 5.20 -21.83
C GLY A 65 -2.65 3.71 -21.51
N PHE A 66 -1.78 3.19 -20.63
CA PHE A 66 -1.86 1.78 -20.22
C PHE A 66 -3.06 1.55 -19.29
N LYS A 67 -3.63 0.35 -19.33
CA LYS A 67 -4.77 -0.03 -18.50
C LYS A 67 -4.35 -0.33 -17.07
N ILE A 68 -5.19 0.07 -16.12
CA ILE A 68 -5.05 -0.23 -14.70
C ILE A 68 -6.40 -0.59 -14.08
N HIS A 69 -6.37 -1.20 -12.90
CA HIS A 69 -7.49 -1.23 -11.96
C HIS A 69 -7.19 -0.34 -10.76
N ARG A 70 -8.11 0.52 -10.34
CA ARG A 70 -7.92 1.48 -9.24
C ARG A 70 -8.79 1.16 -8.02
N PRO A 71 -8.28 0.39 -7.03
CA PRO A 71 -8.96 0.16 -5.76
C PRO A 71 -8.92 1.35 -4.77
N ILE A 72 -7.91 2.23 -4.82
CA ILE A 72 -7.80 3.42 -3.95
C ILE A 72 -7.57 4.66 -4.81
N GLY A 73 -8.24 5.77 -4.49
CA GLY A 73 -8.17 7.03 -5.26
C GLY A 73 -9.26 7.19 -6.32
N GLY A 74 -10.21 6.23 -6.38
CA GLY A 74 -11.44 6.31 -7.17
C GLY A 74 -12.56 7.09 -6.47
N SER A 75 -13.79 6.91 -6.95
CA SER A 75 -14.99 7.56 -6.39
C SER A 75 -15.66 6.76 -5.27
N GLU A 76 -15.19 5.54 -5.04
CA GLU A 76 -15.78 4.55 -4.15
C GLU A 76 -15.40 4.78 -2.68
N MET A 77 -14.26 5.44 -2.43
CA MET A 77 -13.77 5.80 -1.09
C MET A 77 -13.27 7.24 -1.06
N THR A 78 -13.56 7.93 0.04
CA THR A 78 -12.99 9.26 0.31
C THR A 78 -11.54 9.13 0.77
N THR A 79 -10.76 10.20 0.62
CA THR A 79 -9.38 10.26 1.14
C THR A 79 -9.29 10.08 2.64
N ALA A 80 -10.33 10.45 3.40
CA ALA A 80 -10.38 10.23 4.85
C ALA A 80 -10.56 8.75 5.22
N GLU A 81 -11.30 7.99 4.40
CA GLU A 81 -11.48 6.54 4.62
C GLU A 81 -10.22 5.73 4.29
N THR A 82 -9.34 6.28 3.45
CA THR A 82 -8.13 5.59 2.99
C THR A 82 -6.84 6.17 3.56
N ASP A 83 -6.89 7.26 4.34
CA ASP A 83 -5.71 7.90 4.93
C ASP A 83 -4.82 6.85 5.64
N PRO A 84 -3.51 6.78 5.33
CA PRO A 84 -2.67 7.66 4.49
C PRO A 84 -2.55 7.21 3.02
N PHE A 85 -3.24 6.17 2.59
CA PHE A 85 -3.19 5.68 1.22
C PHE A 85 -3.96 6.64 0.30
N LEU A 86 -3.24 7.30 -0.59
CA LEU A 86 -3.81 8.26 -1.54
C LEU A 86 -4.33 7.57 -2.80
N MET A 87 -3.60 6.55 -3.25
CA MET A 87 -3.88 5.84 -4.50
C MET A 87 -3.26 4.46 -4.46
N LEU A 88 -3.95 3.48 -5.04
CA LEU A 88 -3.40 2.18 -5.40
C LEU A 88 -3.91 1.84 -6.79
N ASP A 89 -2.97 1.64 -7.70
CA ASP A 89 -3.23 1.13 -9.03
C ASP A 89 -2.62 -0.27 -9.17
N GLU A 90 -3.40 -1.20 -9.70
CA GLU A 90 -2.91 -2.46 -10.23
C GLU A 90 -2.63 -2.30 -11.72
N LEU A 91 -1.37 -2.54 -12.10
CA LEU A 91 -0.90 -2.58 -13.47
C LEU A 91 -0.95 -4.03 -13.96
N GLY A 92 -1.68 -4.29 -15.04
CA GLY A 92 -1.90 -5.68 -15.51
C GLY A 92 -2.91 -6.44 -14.64
N PRO A 93 -2.84 -7.78 -14.58
CA PRO A 93 -1.89 -8.65 -15.26
C PRO A 93 -2.09 -8.64 -16.78
N THR A 94 -1.01 -8.46 -17.55
CA THR A 94 -1.05 -8.50 -19.02
C THR A 94 0.32 -8.83 -19.61
N THR A 95 0.39 -9.11 -20.91
CA THR A 95 1.63 -9.33 -21.64
C THR A 95 1.74 -8.34 -22.79
N TYR A 96 2.82 -7.56 -22.81
CA TYR A 96 3.10 -6.56 -23.83
C TYR A 96 4.10 -7.07 -24.87
N LYS A 97 3.92 -6.70 -26.14
CA LYS A 97 5.00 -6.76 -27.12
C LYS A 97 6.04 -5.69 -26.81
N LYS A 98 7.26 -5.88 -27.32
CA LYS A 98 8.32 -4.86 -27.19
C LYS A 98 7.84 -3.55 -27.80
N GLY A 99 7.92 -2.46 -27.03
CA GLY A 99 7.49 -1.13 -27.45
C GLY A 99 5.98 -0.85 -27.35
N GLU A 100 5.18 -1.80 -26.87
CA GLU A 100 3.72 -1.60 -26.68
C GLU A 100 3.39 -0.96 -25.32
N PHE A 101 4.22 -1.22 -24.30
CA PHE A 101 4.09 -0.54 -23.02
C PHE A 101 4.81 0.80 -23.06
N GLU A 102 4.03 1.88 -23.15
CA GLU A 102 4.54 3.24 -23.21
C GLU A 102 4.93 3.81 -21.82
N GLY A 103 4.46 3.17 -20.75
CA GLY A 103 4.75 3.54 -19.37
C GLY A 103 4.13 4.87 -18.94
N ALA A 104 4.63 5.41 -17.83
CA ALA A 104 4.35 6.76 -17.37
C ALA A 104 5.58 7.64 -17.68
N PRO A 105 5.49 8.54 -18.69
CA PRO A 105 6.60 9.42 -19.05
C PRO A 105 6.94 10.38 -17.91
N TRP A 106 8.05 11.10 -18.02
CA TRP A 106 8.48 12.11 -17.03
C TRP A 106 7.33 12.93 -16.43
N HIS A 107 7.08 12.74 -15.14
CA HIS A 107 6.04 13.42 -14.38
C HIS A 107 6.50 13.73 -12.94
N PRO A 108 5.96 14.79 -12.31
CA PRO A 108 6.37 15.21 -10.97
C PRO A 108 5.55 14.53 -9.86
N HIS A 109 6.18 14.38 -8.69
CA HIS A 109 5.54 14.06 -7.40
C HIS A 109 6.02 15.01 -6.31
N ARG A 110 5.21 15.26 -5.28
CA ARG A 110 5.56 16.05 -4.08
C ARG A 110 4.71 15.62 -2.88
N GLY A 111 5.30 15.58 -1.69
CA GLY A 111 4.59 15.44 -0.41
C GLY A 111 4.03 14.05 -0.11
N GLN A 112 4.53 13.02 -0.80
CA GLN A 112 4.11 11.63 -0.70
C GLN A 112 5.29 10.66 -0.91
N ASP A 113 5.10 9.42 -0.48
CA ASP A 113 5.87 8.27 -0.98
C ASP A 113 5.15 7.67 -2.19
N THR A 114 5.92 7.16 -3.16
CA THR A 114 5.44 6.29 -4.23
C THR A 114 6.14 4.94 -4.15
N VAL A 115 5.38 3.87 -4.28
CA VAL A 115 5.86 2.50 -4.12
C VAL A 115 5.45 1.68 -5.34
N MET A 116 6.42 1.30 -6.17
CA MET A 116 6.22 0.37 -7.29
C MET A 116 6.61 -1.03 -6.85
N TYR A 117 5.65 -1.95 -6.80
CA TYR A 117 5.89 -3.38 -6.54
C TYR A 117 5.62 -4.20 -7.81
N ILE A 118 6.65 -4.82 -8.37
CA ILE A 118 6.49 -5.71 -9.53
C ILE A 118 6.24 -7.12 -9.01
N ARG A 119 5.05 -7.65 -9.25
CA ARG A 119 4.69 -9.02 -8.88
C ARG A 119 5.14 -10.01 -9.95
N GLU A 120 4.87 -9.72 -11.21
CA GLU A 120 5.31 -10.51 -12.37
C GLU A 120 5.93 -9.60 -13.44
N GLY A 121 6.95 -10.11 -14.12
CA GLY A 121 7.62 -9.39 -15.19
C GLY A 121 8.73 -8.46 -14.71
N GLN A 122 8.81 -7.29 -15.31
CA GLN A 122 9.85 -6.31 -15.02
C GLN A 122 9.43 -4.89 -15.44
N GLY A 123 10.08 -3.87 -14.88
CA GLY A 123 9.84 -2.47 -15.23
C GLY A 123 11.09 -1.62 -15.05
N ASP A 124 11.35 -0.73 -16.00
CA ASP A 124 12.46 0.23 -15.91
C ASP A 124 11.97 1.54 -15.29
N HIS A 125 12.86 2.24 -14.60
CA HIS A 125 12.58 3.56 -14.05
C HIS A 125 13.84 4.44 -14.08
N GLN A 126 13.62 5.75 -14.03
CA GLN A 126 14.67 6.75 -13.82
C GLN A 126 14.09 8.04 -13.21
N ASP A 127 14.90 8.79 -12.48
CA ASP A 127 14.46 10.03 -11.81
C ASP A 127 15.44 11.21 -11.96
N SER A 128 15.00 12.39 -11.52
CA SER A 128 15.76 13.64 -11.57
C SER A 128 16.93 13.71 -10.58
N MET A 129 17.03 12.77 -9.63
CA MET A 129 18.21 12.62 -8.75
C MET A 129 19.32 11.78 -9.42
N GLY A 130 19.04 11.23 -10.60
CA GLY A 130 19.95 10.38 -11.36
C GLY A 130 19.85 8.89 -11.00
N ASN A 131 18.89 8.48 -10.17
CA ASN A 131 18.64 7.06 -9.95
C ASN A 131 18.02 6.49 -11.22
N LYS A 132 18.41 5.26 -11.56
CA LYS A 132 17.82 4.49 -12.65
C LYS A 132 18.00 3.01 -12.40
N GLY A 133 17.08 2.19 -12.87
CA GLY A 133 17.17 0.77 -12.64
C GLY A 133 16.04 -0.02 -13.30
N ARG A 134 16.24 -1.34 -13.31
CA ARG A 134 15.21 -2.32 -13.63
C ARG A 134 14.75 -3.00 -12.36
N LEU A 135 13.44 -3.05 -12.17
CA LEU A 135 12.74 -3.89 -11.20
C LEU A 135 12.37 -5.21 -11.89
N TYR A 136 12.58 -6.32 -11.21
CA TYR A 136 12.14 -7.65 -11.65
C TYR A 136 11.01 -8.17 -10.76
N ALA A 137 10.42 -9.31 -11.13
CA ALA A 137 9.42 -9.99 -10.32
C ALA A 137 9.84 -10.15 -8.85
N GLY A 138 8.99 -9.64 -7.97
CA GLY A 138 9.19 -9.54 -6.53
C GLY A 138 10.04 -8.35 -6.08
N ASP A 139 10.56 -7.48 -6.95
CA ASP A 139 11.26 -6.27 -6.53
C ASP A 139 10.28 -5.16 -6.16
N CYS A 140 10.70 -4.29 -5.24
CA CYS A 140 9.96 -3.09 -4.88
C CYS A 140 10.88 -1.88 -5.00
N GLN A 141 10.37 -0.80 -5.58
CA GLN A 141 10.94 0.53 -5.42
C GLN A 141 10.11 1.29 -4.40
N TRP A 142 10.80 1.97 -3.49
CA TRP A 142 10.20 2.94 -2.58
C TRP A 142 10.87 4.29 -2.80
N MET A 143 10.10 5.28 -3.21
CA MET A 143 10.57 6.63 -3.48
C MET A 143 9.81 7.61 -2.61
N THR A 144 10.52 8.34 -1.77
CA THR A 144 9.97 9.48 -1.04
C THR A 144 10.14 10.72 -1.91
N ALA A 145 9.03 11.28 -2.39
CA ALA A 145 9.09 12.47 -3.23
C ALA A 145 9.41 13.74 -2.43
N GLY A 146 8.94 13.83 -1.18
CA GLY A 146 9.24 14.97 -0.30
C GLY A 146 8.99 16.32 -0.98
N SER A 147 9.97 17.22 -0.94
CA SER A 147 9.94 18.55 -1.56
C SER A 147 9.75 18.54 -3.08
N GLY A 148 10.05 17.42 -3.75
CA GLY A 148 9.69 17.16 -5.12
C GLY A 148 10.67 16.24 -5.85
N ILE A 149 10.16 15.42 -6.75
CA ILE A 149 10.96 14.63 -7.70
C ILE A 149 10.22 14.55 -9.04
N ILE A 150 10.97 14.51 -10.15
CA ILE A 150 10.42 14.21 -11.47
C ILE A 150 10.97 12.84 -11.86
N HIS A 151 10.12 11.93 -12.35
CA HIS A 151 10.54 10.58 -12.69
C HIS A 151 9.77 10.00 -13.88
N ASP A 152 10.32 8.94 -14.45
CA ASP A 152 9.79 8.18 -15.59
C ASP A 152 9.77 6.70 -15.20
N GLU A 153 8.65 6.03 -15.51
CA GLU A 153 8.40 4.63 -15.17
C GLU A 153 7.96 3.90 -16.43
N GLY A 154 8.83 3.09 -17.02
CA GLY A 154 8.49 2.18 -18.13
C GLY A 154 9.02 2.58 -19.50
N ARG A 155 9.77 3.68 -19.65
CA ARG A 155 10.43 3.99 -20.93
C ARG A 155 11.34 2.83 -21.35
N ASN A 156 11.19 2.38 -22.60
CA ASN A 156 11.91 1.24 -23.19
C ASN A 156 11.60 -0.14 -22.61
N HIS A 157 10.38 -0.36 -22.09
CA HIS A 157 9.96 -1.69 -21.64
C HIS A 157 10.22 -2.76 -22.73
N PRO A 158 10.93 -3.86 -22.41
CA PRO A 158 11.40 -4.81 -23.41
C PRO A 158 10.30 -5.75 -23.95
N GLY A 159 9.08 -5.62 -23.45
CA GLY A 159 7.99 -6.57 -23.66
C GLY A 159 8.01 -7.69 -22.62
N GLY A 160 7.01 -8.56 -22.65
CA GLY A 160 6.78 -9.62 -21.68
C GLY A 160 5.64 -9.31 -20.71
N ALA A 161 5.50 -10.16 -19.70
CA ALA A 161 4.50 -9.99 -18.66
C ALA A 161 4.73 -8.69 -17.87
N LEU A 162 3.63 -8.07 -17.45
CA LEU A 162 3.61 -7.00 -16.45
C LEU A 162 2.43 -7.25 -15.52
N HIS A 163 2.72 -7.49 -14.24
CA HIS A 163 1.76 -7.43 -13.15
C HIS A 163 2.42 -6.72 -11.98
N GLY A 164 1.86 -5.60 -11.53
CA GLY A 164 2.45 -4.83 -10.46
C GLY A 164 1.49 -3.84 -9.84
N PHE A 165 1.96 -3.14 -8.82
CA PHE A 165 1.15 -2.25 -8.01
C PHE A 165 1.88 -0.94 -7.76
N GLN A 166 1.24 0.18 -8.08
CA GLN A 166 1.69 1.52 -7.75
C GLN A 166 0.88 2.04 -6.57
N MET A 167 1.53 2.26 -5.44
CA MET A 167 0.91 2.80 -4.22
C MET A 167 1.43 4.19 -3.92
N TRP A 168 0.54 5.14 -3.63
CA TRP A 168 0.91 6.46 -3.12
C TRP A 168 0.50 6.58 -1.66
N ILE A 169 1.45 7.01 -0.82
CA ILE A 169 1.25 7.13 0.63
C ILE A 169 1.52 8.58 1.02
N ASN A 170 0.54 9.20 1.66
CA ASN A 170 0.61 10.56 2.11
C ASN A 170 1.70 10.74 3.17
N LEU A 171 2.52 11.78 3.06
CA LEU A 171 3.46 12.15 4.14
C LEU A 171 2.77 13.07 5.17
N PRO A 172 3.12 12.95 6.46
CA PRO A 172 2.72 13.91 7.48
C PRO A 172 3.12 15.34 7.09
N LYS A 173 2.37 16.35 7.53
CA LYS A 173 2.62 17.79 7.25
C LYS A 173 4.09 18.18 7.43
N THR A 174 4.70 17.73 8.52
CA THR A 174 6.11 18.02 8.88
C THR A 174 7.14 17.39 7.96
N HIS A 175 6.77 16.39 7.16
CA HIS A 175 7.66 15.65 6.27
C HIS A 175 7.38 15.92 4.79
N LYS A 176 6.33 16.66 4.44
CA LYS A 176 5.96 16.93 3.03
C LYS A 176 7.05 17.64 2.23
N MET A 177 7.94 18.37 2.89
CA MET A 177 9.01 19.14 2.25
C MET A 177 10.41 18.62 2.57
N MET A 178 10.54 17.40 3.08
CA MET A 178 11.85 16.79 3.29
C MET A 178 12.57 16.51 1.97
N ASP A 179 13.87 16.22 2.03
CA ASP A 179 14.63 15.85 0.84
C ASP A 179 14.09 14.54 0.23
N PRO A 180 14.02 14.44 -1.11
CA PRO A 180 13.60 13.22 -1.78
C PRO A 180 14.59 12.09 -1.49
N SER A 181 14.07 10.86 -1.42
CA SER A 181 14.90 9.67 -1.19
C SER A 181 14.41 8.48 -2.00
N TYR A 182 15.32 7.53 -2.23
CA TYR A 182 15.06 6.38 -3.08
C TYR A 182 15.64 5.10 -2.45
N LYS A 183 14.89 4.00 -2.53
CA LYS A 183 15.38 2.67 -2.14
C LYS A 183 14.76 1.57 -3.00
N THR A 184 15.60 0.68 -3.51
CA THR A 184 15.15 -0.61 -4.08
C THR A 184 15.23 -1.69 -3.02
N ILE A 185 14.18 -2.50 -2.88
CA ILE A 185 14.19 -3.78 -2.16
C ILE A 185 14.14 -4.89 -3.21
N ARG A 186 15.21 -5.69 -3.29
CA ARG A 186 15.22 -6.84 -4.19
C ARG A 186 14.38 -7.99 -3.63
N ASN A 187 13.79 -8.80 -4.48
CA ASN A 187 12.98 -9.97 -4.07
C ASN A 187 13.75 -10.89 -3.11
N LYS A 188 15.02 -11.18 -3.42
CA LYS A 188 15.92 -11.98 -2.57
C LYS A 188 16.14 -11.42 -1.16
N GLU A 189 15.91 -10.12 -0.98
CA GLU A 189 16.05 -9.40 0.26
C GLU A 189 14.71 -9.13 0.95
N LYS A 190 13.59 -9.38 0.26
CA LYS A 190 12.26 -9.11 0.78
C LYS A 190 11.91 -10.17 1.83
N PRO A 191 11.59 -9.77 3.06
CA PRO A 191 11.19 -10.70 4.10
C PRO A 191 9.91 -11.45 3.73
N LYS A 192 9.91 -12.75 4.01
CA LYS A 192 8.76 -13.63 3.79
C LYS A 192 8.38 -14.32 5.10
N PHE A 193 7.07 -14.46 5.30
CA PHE A 193 6.50 -15.28 6.35
C PHE A 193 5.75 -16.45 5.71
N SER A 194 5.77 -17.60 6.36
CA SER A 194 4.94 -18.75 5.98
C SER A 194 4.35 -19.38 7.23
N THR A 195 3.10 -19.83 7.13
CA THR A 195 2.52 -20.66 8.19
C THR A 195 3.26 -22.00 8.28
N PRO A 196 3.28 -22.67 9.45
CA PRO A 196 4.01 -23.95 9.61
C PRO A 196 3.59 -25.06 8.64
N ASP A 197 2.33 -25.05 8.20
CA ASP A 197 1.77 -25.98 7.22
C ASP A 197 2.01 -25.54 5.75
N GLY A 198 2.62 -24.37 5.54
CA GLY A 198 2.87 -23.77 4.24
C GLY A 198 1.59 -23.47 3.44
N SER A 199 0.44 -23.31 4.10
CA SER A 199 -0.83 -22.99 3.43
C SER A 199 -0.96 -21.50 3.09
N VAL A 200 -0.20 -20.64 3.78
CA VAL A 200 -0.18 -19.20 3.59
C VAL A 200 1.27 -18.72 3.49
N GLU A 201 1.56 -17.91 2.48
CA GLU A 201 2.80 -17.15 2.35
C GLU A 201 2.48 -15.66 2.40
N ALA A 202 3.33 -14.86 3.05
CA ALA A 202 3.22 -13.42 3.08
C ALA A 202 4.54 -12.77 2.64
N HIS A 203 4.46 -11.87 1.66
CA HIS A 203 5.57 -11.06 1.17
C HIS A 203 5.44 -9.67 1.77
N ILE A 204 6.40 -9.27 2.59
CA ILE A 204 6.27 -8.09 3.45
C ILE A 204 6.99 -6.91 2.80
N ILE A 205 6.24 -6.02 2.15
CA ILE A 205 6.77 -4.81 1.51
C ILE A 205 7.08 -3.75 2.57
N ALA A 206 6.13 -3.49 3.48
CA ALA A 206 6.31 -2.64 4.65
C ALA A 206 5.59 -3.23 5.88
N GLY A 207 6.06 -2.87 7.07
CA GLY A 207 5.48 -3.33 8.33
C GLY A 207 5.99 -4.71 8.76
N LYS A 208 5.10 -5.58 9.25
CA LYS A 208 5.47 -6.89 9.79
C LYS A 208 4.33 -7.91 9.75
N VAL A 209 4.68 -9.19 9.76
CA VAL A 209 3.78 -10.32 10.02
C VAL A 209 4.41 -11.20 11.09
N GLY A 210 3.72 -11.38 12.22
CA GLY A 210 4.31 -11.97 13.41
C GLY A 210 5.58 -11.20 13.83
N ASP A 211 6.70 -11.92 13.93
CA ASP A 211 8.02 -11.34 14.25
C ASP A 211 8.84 -10.97 13.02
N VAL A 212 8.38 -11.29 11.80
CA VAL A 212 9.08 -10.99 10.56
C VAL A 212 8.79 -9.55 10.14
N LYS A 213 9.83 -8.72 10.02
CA LYS A 213 9.72 -7.28 9.73
C LYS A 213 10.28 -6.95 8.35
N ALA A 214 9.63 -6.01 7.65
CA ALA A 214 10.14 -5.42 6.42
C ALA A 214 11.49 -4.72 6.62
N LYS A 215 12.26 -4.60 5.53
CA LYS A 215 13.53 -3.85 5.51
C LYS A 215 13.36 -2.35 5.32
N ILE A 216 12.17 -1.91 4.93
CA ILE A 216 11.82 -0.50 4.86
C ILE A 216 11.07 -0.13 6.14
N GLN A 217 11.42 1.05 6.65
CA GLN A 217 10.74 1.73 7.74
C GLN A 217 10.19 3.01 7.15
N PRO A 218 8.94 3.02 6.67
CA PRO A 218 8.34 4.22 6.15
C PRO A 218 8.12 5.24 7.26
N ILE A 219 8.00 6.51 6.88
CA ILE A 219 7.74 7.62 7.82
C ILE A 219 6.38 7.42 8.50
N VAL A 220 5.38 6.99 7.74
CA VAL A 220 4.10 6.55 8.29
C VAL A 220 4.18 5.05 8.57
N PRO A 221 3.96 4.58 9.81
CA PRO A 221 4.17 3.19 10.17
C PRO A 221 3.02 2.33 9.62
N ILE A 222 3.07 2.01 8.34
CA ILE A 222 2.07 1.20 7.65
C ILE A 222 2.45 -0.29 7.62
N GLN A 223 1.48 -1.14 7.32
CA GLN A 223 1.72 -2.47 6.76
C GLN A 223 1.26 -2.50 5.31
N TYR A 224 2.12 -3.00 4.43
CA TYR A 224 1.82 -3.28 3.04
C TYR A 224 2.34 -4.69 2.76
N ILE A 225 1.42 -5.64 2.68
CA ILE A 225 1.73 -7.07 2.64
C ILE A 225 0.94 -7.71 1.51
N GLU A 226 1.61 -8.50 0.68
CA GLU A 226 0.94 -9.45 -0.19
C GLU A 226 0.79 -10.78 0.56
N PHE A 227 -0.41 -11.32 0.61
CA PHE A 227 -0.66 -12.69 1.05
C PHE A 227 -1.02 -13.57 -0.14
N VAL A 228 -0.45 -14.78 -0.16
CA VAL A 228 -0.76 -15.85 -1.11
C VAL A 228 -1.26 -17.06 -0.33
N LEU A 229 -2.51 -17.44 -0.58
CA LEU A 229 -3.18 -18.54 0.11
C LEU A 229 -3.42 -19.70 -0.85
N LYS A 230 -3.20 -20.92 -0.34
CA LYS A 230 -3.68 -22.14 -0.98
C LYS A 230 -5.22 -22.22 -0.90
N PRO A 231 -5.88 -22.95 -1.80
CA PRO A 231 -7.33 -23.15 -1.72
C PRO A 231 -7.75 -23.65 -0.34
N ASN A 232 -8.84 -23.10 0.20
CA ASN A 232 -9.41 -23.41 1.52
C ASN A 232 -8.51 -23.09 2.73
N ALA A 233 -7.37 -22.41 2.54
CA ALA A 233 -6.57 -21.93 3.65
C ALA A 233 -7.25 -20.75 4.36
N THR A 234 -7.07 -20.66 5.67
CA THR A 234 -7.57 -19.56 6.50
C THR A 234 -6.42 -18.93 7.25
N TYR A 235 -6.39 -17.60 7.28
CA TYR A 235 -5.42 -16.84 8.05
C TYR A 235 -6.10 -15.74 8.87
N THR A 236 -5.67 -15.57 10.12
CA THR A 236 -6.11 -14.46 10.97
C THR A 236 -4.91 -13.57 11.23
N HIS A 237 -4.91 -12.38 10.62
CA HIS A 237 -3.88 -11.38 10.87
C HIS A 237 -4.22 -10.58 12.12
N LYS A 238 -3.27 -10.48 13.06
CA LYS A 238 -3.44 -9.65 14.25
C LYS A 238 -3.32 -8.18 13.85
N LEU A 239 -4.40 -7.42 14.05
CA LEU A 239 -4.44 -6.00 13.78
C LEU A 239 -3.94 -5.22 15.01
N PRO A 240 -2.86 -4.43 14.89
CA PRO A 240 -2.48 -3.48 15.94
C PRO A 240 -3.62 -2.47 16.20
N GLU A 241 -3.77 -2.03 17.45
CA GLU A 241 -4.85 -1.12 17.86
C GLU A 241 -4.71 0.25 17.19
N GLU A 242 -3.47 0.68 16.96
CA GLU A 242 -3.12 1.94 16.30
C GLU A 242 -3.44 1.96 14.79
N MET A 243 -3.70 0.81 14.16
CA MET A 243 -3.92 0.71 12.72
C MET A 243 -5.41 0.87 12.40
N GLU A 244 -5.92 2.10 12.39
CA GLU A 244 -7.34 2.40 12.17
C GLU A 244 -7.79 2.03 10.75
N THR A 245 -7.01 2.40 9.74
CA THR A 245 -7.29 2.11 8.33
C THR A 245 -6.91 0.68 8.00
N CYS A 246 -7.85 -0.08 7.43
CA CYS A 246 -7.66 -1.46 7.00
C CYS A 246 -8.34 -1.72 5.66
N ILE A 247 -7.53 -1.97 4.63
CA ILE A 247 -8.01 -2.27 3.27
C ILE A 247 -7.46 -3.63 2.85
N VAL A 248 -8.35 -4.46 2.29
CA VAL A 248 -7.99 -5.73 1.66
C VAL A 248 -8.39 -5.68 0.21
N TYR A 249 -7.43 -5.94 -0.69
CA TYR A 249 -7.65 -6.00 -2.12
C TYR A 249 -7.31 -7.39 -2.64
N ILE A 250 -8.32 -8.17 -3.03
CA ILE A 250 -8.12 -9.46 -3.71
C ILE A 250 -7.96 -9.16 -5.20
N PHE A 251 -6.79 -9.49 -5.73
CA PHE A 251 -6.44 -9.20 -7.13
C PHE A 251 -6.27 -10.49 -7.97
N GLU A 252 -6.20 -11.65 -7.32
CA GLU A 252 -6.14 -12.95 -7.98
C GLU A 252 -6.94 -13.99 -7.18
N GLY A 253 -7.87 -14.66 -7.84
CA GLY A 253 -8.72 -15.69 -7.23
C GLY A 253 -9.89 -15.09 -6.45
N GLU A 254 -10.41 -15.86 -5.50
CA GLU A 254 -11.61 -15.50 -4.73
C GLU A 254 -11.50 -16.00 -3.28
N GLY A 255 -12.23 -15.38 -2.36
CA GLY A 255 -12.20 -15.81 -0.97
C GLY A 255 -13.07 -14.98 -0.03
N ALA A 256 -13.11 -15.38 1.24
CA ALA A 256 -13.87 -14.68 2.26
C ALA A 256 -12.98 -13.79 3.14
N VAL A 257 -13.38 -12.54 3.33
CA VAL A 257 -12.75 -11.60 4.28
C VAL A 257 -13.77 -11.23 5.35
N ALA A 258 -13.48 -11.58 6.61
CA ALA A 258 -14.37 -11.37 7.75
C ALA A 258 -15.84 -11.79 7.48
N GLY A 259 -16.02 -12.94 6.81
CA GLY A 259 -17.34 -13.50 6.47
C GLY A 259 -17.93 -13.04 5.13
N TRP A 260 -17.31 -12.09 4.43
CA TRP A 260 -17.79 -11.59 3.14
C TRP A 260 -17.05 -12.25 1.98
N TRP A 261 -17.77 -12.91 1.07
CA TRP A 261 -17.18 -13.46 -0.15
C TRP A 261 -16.81 -12.35 -1.13
N LEU A 262 -15.59 -12.40 -1.65
CA LEU A 262 -15.00 -11.46 -2.60
C LEU A 262 -14.49 -12.26 -3.82
N VAL A 263 -14.68 -11.67 -4.99
CA VAL A 263 -14.32 -12.16 -6.33
C VAL A 263 -13.69 -11.02 -7.12
#